data_AF-A0A8D2ENW5-F1
#
_entry.id   AF-A0A8D2ENW5-F1
#
_cell.length_a   1.000
_cell.length_b   1.000
_cell.length_c   1.000
_cell.angle_alpha   90.00
_cell.angle_beta   90.00
_cell.angle_gamma   90.00
#
_symmetry.space_group_name_H-M   'P 1'
#
loop_
_entity.id
_entity.type
_entity.pdbx_description
1 polymer ?
#
loop_
_entity_poly.entity_id
_entity_poly.type
_entity_poly.pdbx_seq_one_letter_code
_entity_poly.pdbx_strand_id
1 'polypeptide(L)'
;MLGMYVPDRFSLKSSRVQDGMGLYTARRVRKGEKFGPFAGEKRMPEDLDENMDYRLMWEVRGSKGEVLYILDATNPRHSNWLRFVHEAPSQEQKNLAAIQDKNGAAEWRG
;
A
#
# COMPACT_ATOMS: atom_id res chain seq x y z
N MET A 1 7.51 -11.19 -19.54
CA MET A 1 7.36 -10.82 -18.11
C MET A 1 6.90 -9.37 -18.10
N LEU A 2 5.61 -9.08 -17.92
CA LEU A 2 5.16 -7.69 -17.81
C LEU A 2 5.64 -7.17 -16.45
N GLY A 3 6.68 -6.34 -16.46
CA GLY A 3 7.20 -5.70 -15.26
C GLY A 3 6.13 -4.78 -14.67
N MET A 4 6.01 -4.78 -13.35
CA MET A 4 5.17 -3.82 -12.62
C MET A 4 5.57 -2.39 -12.99
N TYR A 5 4.61 -1.60 -13.46
CA TYR A 5 4.84 -0.20 -13.82
C TYR A 5 4.97 0.68 -12.56
N VAL A 6 6.04 1.47 -12.51
CA VAL A 6 6.25 2.52 -11.51
C VAL A 6 6.20 3.86 -12.25
N PRO A 7 5.30 4.79 -11.90
CA PRO A 7 5.23 6.08 -12.58
C PRO A 7 6.53 6.89 -12.45
N ASP A 8 6.95 7.59 -13.50
CA ASP A 8 8.24 8.30 -13.62
C ASP A 8 8.57 9.28 -12.46
N ARG A 9 7.54 9.78 -11.78
CA ARG A 9 7.69 10.66 -10.60
C ARG A 9 8.11 9.93 -9.32
N PHE A 10 8.23 8.61 -9.38
CA PHE A 10 8.66 7.74 -8.31
C PHE A 10 9.86 6.90 -8.73
N SER A 11 10.62 6.48 -7.74
CA SER A 11 11.77 5.60 -7.91
C SER A 11 11.79 4.57 -6.80
N LEU A 12 12.11 3.33 -7.15
CA LEU A 12 12.40 2.29 -6.18
C LEU A 12 13.89 2.36 -5.81
N LYS A 13 14.19 2.41 -4.52
CA LYS A 13 15.57 2.37 -3.98
C LYS A 13 15.60 1.45 -2.77
N SER A 14 16.80 1.06 -2.32
CA SER A 14 16.92 0.36 -1.02
C SER A 14 16.25 1.18 0.07
N SER A 15 15.39 0.50 0.85
CA SER A 15 14.63 1.12 1.92
C SER A 15 15.55 1.45 3.11
N ARG A 16 15.30 2.58 3.76
CA ARG A 16 16.00 2.98 5.00
C ARG A 16 15.21 2.61 6.27
N VAL A 17 14.03 2.01 6.10
CA VAL A 17 13.06 1.75 7.17
C VAL A 17 12.95 0.25 7.50
N GLN A 18 13.02 -0.58 6.47
CA GLN A 18 12.95 -2.05 6.55
C GLN A 18 13.73 -2.66 5.40
N ASP A 19 14.03 -3.94 5.48
CA ASP A 19 14.72 -4.69 4.43
C ASP A 19 13.94 -4.67 3.11
N GLY A 20 14.69 -4.60 2.00
CA GLY A 20 14.14 -4.58 0.64
C GLY A 20 14.03 -3.18 0.03
N MET A 21 13.10 -3.03 -0.91
CA MET A 21 12.94 -1.80 -1.70
C MET A 21 11.85 -0.91 -1.11
N GLY A 22 12.10 0.39 -1.07
CA GLY A 22 11.12 1.42 -0.72
C GLY A 22 10.81 2.33 -1.90
N LEU A 23 9.62 2.93 -1.86
CA LEU A 23 9.18 3.92 -2.83
C LEU A 23 9.59 5.35 -2.41
N TYR A 24 10.24 6.08 -3.31
CA TYR A 24 10.64 7.46 -3.11
C TYR A 24 10.12 8.34 -4.24
N THR A 25 9.86 9.61 -3.96
CA THR A 25 9.50 10.60 -4.99
C THR A 25 10.65 11.60 -5.22
N ALA A 26 10.83 12.02 -6.46
CA ALA A 26 11.77 13.08 -6.82
C ALA A 26 11.17 14.49 -6.69
N ARG A 27 9.86 14.60 -6.43
CA ARG A 27 9.17 15.87 -6.31
C ARG A 27 8.46 16.03 -4.97
N ARG A 28 8.12 17.27 -4.63
CA ARG A 28 7.25 17.55 -3.49
C ARG A 28 5.86 16.94 -3.73
N VAL A 29 5.41 16.12 -2.78
CA VAL A 29 4.01 15.69 -2.67
C VAL A 29 3.20 16.84 -2.07
N ARG A 30 2.05 17.15 -2.66
CA ARG A 30 1.15 18.19 -2.13
C ARG A 30 0.28 17.59 -1.03
N LYS A 31 -0.02 18.39 0.01
CA LYS A 31 -0.97 18.00 1.05
C LYS A 31 -2.31 17.64 0.41
N GLY A 32 -2.86 16.48 0.76
CA GLY A 32 -4.11 15.95 0.22
C GLY A 32 -3.97 15.20 -1.11
N GLU A 33 -2.78 15.14 -1.71
CA GLU A 33 -2.56 14.36 -2.93
C GLU A 33 -2.78 12.86 -2.65
N LYS A 34 -3.48 12.19 -3.55
CA LYS A 34 -3.89 10.79 -3.40
C LYS A 34 -3.08 9.88 -4.31
N PHE A 35 -2.76 8.70 -3.81
CA PHE A 35 -2.05 7.64 -4.52
C PHE A 35 -2.81 6.33 -4.38
N GLY A 36 -3.38 5.85 -5.47
CA GLY A 36 -4.23 4.67 -5.46
C GLY A 36 -4.93 4.41 -6.79
N PRO A 37 -5.79 3.38 -6.83
CA PRO A 37 -6.06 2.46 -5.70
C PRO A 37 -4.86 1.53 -5.42
N PHE A 38 -4.72 1.09 -4.17
CA PHE A 38 -3.86 -0.04 -3.80
C PHE A 38 -4.39 -1.32 -4.46
N ALA A 39 -3.50 -2.16 -4.97
CA ALA A 39 -3.86 -3.37 -5.70
C ALA A 39 -3.19 -4.59 -5.06
N GLY A 40 -3.96 -5.66 -4.96
CA GLY A 40 -3.54 -6.95 -4.43
C GLY A 40 -4.58 -8.02 -4.76
N GLU A 41 -4.25 -9.28 -4.50
CA GLU A 41 -5.21 -10.37 -4.57
C GLU A 41 -6.25 -10.21 -3.46
N LYS A 42 -7.53 -10.40 -3.79
CA LYS A 42 -8.59 -10.36 -2.78
C LYS A 42 -8.55 -11.65 -1.96
N ARG A 43 -8.44 -11.52 -0.64
CA ARG A 43 -8.49 -12.61 0.35
C ARG A 43 -9.62 -12.38 1.34
N MET A 44 -10.24 -13.44 1.83
CA MET A 44 -11.16 -13.32 2.96
C MET A 44 -10.38 -13.39 4.28
N PRO A 45 -10.86 -12.79 5.38
CA PRO A 45 -10.18 -12.85 6.68
C PRO A 45 -9.88 -14.28 7.15
N GLU A 46 -10.75 -15.23 6.80
CA GLU A 46 -10.60 -16.65 7.16
C GLU A 46 -9.49 -17.36 6.38
N ASP A 47 -9.01 -16.77 5.28
CA ASP A 47 -7.92 -17.31 4.46
C ASP A 47 -6.53 -16.90 4.96
N LEU A 48 -6.44 -16.06 6.01
CA LEU A 48 -5.18 -15.56 6.54
C LEU A 48 -4.54 -16.56 7.51
N ASP A 49 -3.21 -16.70 7.40
CA ASP A 49 -2.41 -17.55 8.29
C ASP A 49 -1.23 -16.77 8.92
N GLU A 50 -0.60 -17.36 9.93
CA GLU A 50 0.48 -16.72 10.70
C GLU A 50 1.79 -16.50 9.92
N ASN A 51 1.96 -17.14 8.76
CA ASN A 51 3.17 -17.03 7.94
C ASN A 51 3.06 -15.92 6.89
N MET A 52 1.89 -15.29 6.75
CA MET A 52 1.69 -14.22 5.77
C MET A 52 2.33 -12.90 6.21
N ASP A 53 2.82 -12.13 5.23
CA ASP A 53 3.39 -10.81 5.49
C ASP A 53 2.30 -9.74 5.49
N TYR A 54 1.74 -9.47 6.67
CA TYR A 54 0.70 -8.46 6.86
C TYR A 54 1.12 -7.04 6.46
N ARG A 55 2.42 -6.75 6.30
CA ARG A 55 2.90 -5.43 5.85
C ARG A 55 2.53 -5.13 4.39
N LEU A 56 2.21 -6.17 3.61
CA LEU A 56 1.78 -6.06 2.22
C LEU A 56 0.26 -6.13 2.06
N MET A 57 -0.48 -6.05 3.17
CA MET A 57 -1.93 -6.24 3.18
C MET A 57 -2.68 -4.95 3.52
N TRP A 58 -3.91 -4.87 3.00
CA TRP A 58 -4.84 -3.78 3.33
C TRP A 58 -6.24 -4.33 3.60
N GLU A 59 -6.76 -4.09 4.80
CA GLU A 59 -8.15 -4.41 5.14
C GLU A 59 -9.12 -3.41 4.50
N VAL A 60 -10.00 -3.90 3.64
CA VAL A 60 -11.12 -3.10 3.11
C VAL A 60 -12.31 -3.26 4.04
N ARG A 61 -12.77 -2.16 4.61
CA ARG A 61 -13.80 -2.14 5.64
C ARG A 61 -15.15 -1.66 5.11
N GLY A 62 -16.23 -2.25 5.61
CA GLY A 62 -17.59 -1.85 5.32
C GLY A 62 -18.02 -0.63 6.12
N SER A 63 -19.26 -0.17 5.88
CA SER A 63 -19.79 1.03 6.52
C SER A 63 -19.98 0.88 8.04
N LYS A 64 -20.02 -0.34 8.58
CA LYS A 64 -20.13 -0.61 10.02
C LYS A 64 -18.77 -0.90 10.65
N GLY A 65 -17.68 -0.74 9.89
CA GLY A 65 -16.31 -0.99 10.33
C GLY A 65 -15.87 -2.46 10.26
N GLU A 66 -16.75 -3.36 9.80
CA GLU A 66 -16.44 -4.77 9.56
C GLU A 66 -15.39 -4.91 8.44
N VAL A 67 -14.47 -5.87 8.56
CA VAL A 67 -13.54 -6.18 7.46
C VAL A 67 -14.31 -7.01 6.43
N LEU A 68 -14.46 -6.47 5.22
CA LEU A 68 -15.16 -7.16 4.12
C LEU A 68 -14.24 -8.12 3.38
N TYR A 69 -12.97 -7.74 3.22
CA TYR A 69 -11.91 -8.53 2.61
C TYR A 69 -10.56 -7.83 2.80
N ILE A 70 -9.49 -8.53 2.45
CA ILE A 70 -8.11 -8.04 2.47
C ILE A 70 -7.60 -7.98 1.03
N LEU A 71 -6.86 -6.92 0.69
CA LEU A 71 -6.04 -6.85 -0.52
C LEU A 71 -4.62 -7.28 -0.15
N ASP A 72 -4.14 -8.38 -0.72
CA ASP A 72 -2.80 -8.94 -0.49
C ASP A 72 -1.87 -8.62 -1.67
N ALA A 73 -0.87 -7.77 -1.44
CA ALA A 73 0.10 -7.36 -2.45
C ALA A 73 1.40 -8.20 -2.46
N THR A 74 1.39 -9.37 -1.81
CA THR A 74 2.54 -10.29 -1.79
C THR A 74 2.95 -10.69 -3.19
N ASN A 75 1.99 -11.09 -4.03
CA ASN A 75 2.25 -11.47 -5.41
C ASN A 75 2.46 -10.23 -6.31
N PRO A 76 3.68 -10.03 -6.87
CA PRO A 76 3.98 -8.88 -7.71
C PRO A 76 3.21 -8.87 -9.04
N ARG A 77 2.59 -9.99 -9.45
CA ARG A 77 1.76 -10.06 -10.66
C ARG A 77 0.35 -9.51 -10.46
N HIS A 78 -0.12 -9.41 -9.22
CA HIS A 78 -1.47 -8.96 -8.87
C HIS A 78 -1.47 -7.69 -8.01
N SER A 79 -0.31 -7.04 -7.89
CA SER A 79 -0.14 -5.81 -7.12
C SER A 79 0.41 -4.68 -7.97
N ASN A 80 0.52 -3.49 -7.37
CA ASN A 80 1.11 -2.32 -8.02
C ASN A 80 2.23 -1.71 -7.19
N TRP A 81 2.83 -0.64 -7.72
CA TRP A 81 3.97 0.06 -7.14
C TRP A 81 3.76 0.56 -5.69
N LEU A 82 2.51 0.62 -5.19
CA LEU A 82 2.22 1.01 -3.81
C LEU A 82 2.60 -0.06 -2.78
N ARG A 83 2.86 -1.30 -3.19
CA ARG A 83 3.38 -2.36 -2.31
C ARG A 83 4.74 -2.05 -1.68
N PHE A 84 5.44 -1.03 -2.17
CA PHE A 84 6.74 -0.56 -1.65
C PHE A 84 6.62 0.68 -0.76
N VAL A 85 5.40 1.11 -0.43
CA VAL A 85 5.16 2.09 0.63
C VAL A 85 5.25 1.37 1.96
N HIS A 86 6.11 1.84 2.85
CA HIS A 86 6.32 1.25 4.16
C HIS A 86 5.68 2.09 5.25
N GLU A 87 5.31 1.42 6.34
CA GLU A 87 4.90 2.09 7.57
C GLU A 87 6.01 3.00 8.09
N ALA A 88 5.65 4.20 8.55
CA ALA A 88 6.61 5.13 9.11
C ALA A 88 7.06 4.65 10.51
N PRO A 89 8.38 4.62 10.83
CA PRO A 89 8.85 4.22 12.15
C PRO A 89 8.37 5.11 13.30
N SER A 90 7.99 6.35 12.99
CA SER A 90 7.44 7.30 13.96
C SER A 90 6.43 8.25 13.32
N GLN A 91 5.63 8.91 14.16
CA GLN A 91 4.62 9.87 13.73
C GLN A 91 5.24 11.12 13.07
N GLU A 92 6.46 11.51 13.45
CA GLU A 92 7.21 12.64 12.88
C GLU A 92 7.72 12.33 11.46
N GLN A 93 7.98 11.05 11.16
CA GLN A 93 8.41 10.60 9.84
C GLN A 93 7.23 10.28 8.91
N LYS A 94 6.00 10.25 9.43
CA LYS A 94 4.79 9.98 8.66
C LYS A 94 4.50 11.11 7.67
N ASN A 95 4.50 10.77 6.39
CA ASN A 95 4.21 11.70 5.29
C ASN A 95 2.98 11.28 4.45
N LEU A 96 2.39 10.12 4.75
CA LEU A 96 1.18 9.60 4.12
C LEU A 96 0.21 9.07 5.18
N ALA A 97 -1.08 9.19 4.91
CA ALA A 97 -2.15 8.54 5.64
C ALA A 97 -2.79 7.47 4.76
N ALA A 98 -2.93 6.26 5.29
CA ALA A 98 -3.78 5.24 4.68
C ALA A 98 -5.26 5.68 4.81
N ILE A 99 -5.98 5.70 3.70
CA ILE A 99 -7.41 6.05 3.67
C ILE A 99 -8.17 5.08 2.78
N GLN A 100 -9.44 4.87 3.10
CA GLN A 100 -10.38 4.21 2.19
C GLN A 100 -11.36 5.27 1.68
N ASP A 101 -11.53 5.36 0.37
CA ASP A 101 -12.51 6.27 -0.22
C ASP A 101 -13.95 5.75 -0.03
N LYS A 102 -14.93 6.60 -0.38
CA LYS A 102 -16.36 6.27 -0.26
C LYS A 102 -16.81 5.07 -1.11
N ASN A 103 -16.02 4.66 -2.11
CA ASN A 103 -16.30 3.55 -2.99
C ASN A 103 -15.56 2.27 -2.56
N GLY A 104 -14.81 2.31 -1.45
CA GLY A 104 -14.02 1.18 -0.97
C GLY A 104 -12.59 1.12 -1.53
N ALA A 105 -12.13 2.13 -2.27
CA ALA A 105 -10.78 2.17 -2.80
C ALA A 105 -9.78 2.51 -1.69
N ALA A 106 -8.81 1.62 -1.47
CA ALA A 106 -7.67 1.85 -0.60
C ALA A 106 -6.67 2.81 -1.27
N GLU A 107 -6.33 3.92 -0.62
CA GLU A 107 -5.44 4.95 -1.16
C GLU A 107 -4.53 5.52 -0.08
N TRP A 108 -3.34 5.99 -0.47
CA TRP A 108 -2.51 6.83 0.39
C TRP A 108 -2.80 8.30 0.14
N ARG A 109 -2.86 9.11 1.20
CA ARG A 109 -3.02 10.56 1.12
C ARG A 109 -1.85 11.29 1.77
N GLY A 110 -1.17 12.16 1.00
CA GLY A 110 -0.11 13.03 1.51
C GLY A 110 -0.59 14.29 2.21
#